data_AF-A0A1H0CY67-F1
#
_entry.id   AF-A0A1H0CY67-F1
#
_cell.length_a   1.000
_cell.length_b   1.000
_cell.length_c   1.000
_cell.angle_alpha   90.00
_cell.angle_beta   90.00
_cell.angle_gamma   90.00
#
_symmetry.space_group_name_H-M   'P 1'
#
loop_
_entity.id
_entity.type
_entity.pdbx_description
1 polymer ?
#
loop_
_entity_poly.entity_id
_entity_poly.type
_entity_poly.pdbx_seq_one_letter_code
_entity_poly.pdbx_strand_id
1 'polypeptide(L)'
;MINVFSARGLAGAGICVAAAFWFQGAQASDLPEGCRVLDASDVIRVMVCTNPMEQAALVEAGKAACGEHLPCGVWIWSDERDAPQTAPENHDGLTQEQITTAQGVWVAEQEMFVGIEALRK
;
A
#
# COMPACT_ATOMS: atom_id res chain seq x y z
N MET A 1 -4.11 10.38 -54.49
CA MET A 1 -4.23 9.12 -55.26
C MET A 1 -5.05 8.17 -54.43
N ILE A 2 -6.27 7.91 -54.90
CA ILE A 2 -7.31 7.13 -54.23
C ILE A 2 -7.12 5.68 -54.68
N ASN A 3 -6.96 4.74 -53.75
CA ASN A 3 -7.09 3.33 -54.08
C ASN A 3 -8.29 2.75 -53.33
N VAL A 4 -9.34 2.50 -54.12
CA VAL A 4 -10.56 1.81 -53.75
C VAL A 4 -10.28 0.32 -53.87
N PHE A 5 -10.37 -0.42 -52.77
CA PHE A 5 -10.61 -1.86 -52.81
C PHE A 5 -11.89 -2.15 -52.02
N SER A 6 -12.96 -2.37 -52.78
CA SER A 6 -14.23 -2.90 -52.31
C SER A 6 -14.29 -4.38 -52.69
N ALA A 7 -14.45 -5.26 -51.71
CA ALA A 7 -15.01 -6.59 -51.91
C ALA A 7 -15.51 -7.17 -50.56
N ARG A 8 -16.85 -7.21 -50.44
CA ARG A 8 -17.69 -8.34 -50.00
C ARG A 8 -17.14 -9.13 -48.79
N GLY A 9 -17.71 -9.00 -47.58
CA GLY A 9 -19.08 -9.40 -47.29
C GLY A 9 -19.14 -10.91 -46.99
N LEU A 10 -18.82 -11.30 -45.76
CA LEU A 10 -19.21 -12.59 -45.17
C LEU A 10 -19.71 -12.34 -43.76
N ALA A 11 -21.03 -12.43 -43.64
CA ALA A 11 -21.75 -12.49 -42.39
C ALA A 11 -21.30 -13.75 -41.62
N GLY A 12 -20.69 -13.54 -40.47
CA GLY A 12 -20.39 -14.55 -39.48
C GLY A 12 -20.76 -14.00 -38.11
N ALA A 13 -22.04 -14.04 -37.79
CA ALA A 13 -22.51 -13.87 -36.42
C ALA A 13 -21.98 -15.05 -35.60
N GLY A 14 -21.00 -14.78 -34.76
CA GLY A 14 -20.36 -15.75 -33.86
C GLY A 14 -19.72 -15.01 -32.70
N ILE A 15 -20.51 -14.18 -32.03
CA ILE A 15 -20.14 -13.52 -30.77
C ILE A 15 -20.25 -14.59 -29.67
N CYS A 16 -19.14 -15.26 -29.37
CA CYS A 16 -18.94 -15.85 -28.05
C CYS A 16 -17.78 -15.11 -27.41
N VAL A 17 -18.16 -14.17 -26.55
CA VAL A 17 -17.31 -13.32 -25.72
C VAL A 17 -16.32 -14.20 -24.97
N ALA A 18 -15.04 -14.10 -25.32
CA ALA A 18 -13.97 -14.58 -24.44
C ALA A 18 -14.02 -13.69 -23.19
N ALA A 19 -14.62 -14.19 -22.11
CA ALA A 19 -14.53 -13.59 -20.79
C ALA A 19 -13.08 -13.73 -20.31
N ALA A 20 -12.22 -12.83 -20.78
CA ALA A 20 -10.93 -12.61 -20.19
C ALA A 20 -11.17 -12.15 -18.76
N PHE A 21 -10.87 -13.04 -17.81
CA PHE A 21 -10.68 -12.74 -16.40
C PHE A 21 -9.65 -11.62 -16.29
N TRP A 22 -10.11 -10.39 -16.15
CA TRP A 22 -9.27 -9.32 -15.64
C TRP A 22 -9.16 -9.53 -14.14
N PHE A 23 -8.19 -10.37 -13.74
CA PHE A 23 -7.57 -10.24 -12.43
C PHE A 23 -7.02 -8.81 -12.35
N GLN A 24 -7.78 -7.91 -11.75
CA GLN A 24 -7.29 -6.62 -11.33
C GLN A 24 -6.27 -6.91 -10.24
N GLY A 25 -5.00 -6.97 -10.64
CA GLY A 25 -3.88 -7.00 -9.72
C GLY A 25 -4.02 -5.82 -8.78
N ALA A 26 -3.92 -6.12 -7.48
CA ALA A 26 -3.89 -5.13 -6.42
C ALA A 26 -2.97 -3.99 -6.84
N GLN A 27 -3.50 -2.76 -6.77
CA GLN A 27 -2.74 -1.54 -6.98
C GLN A 27 -1.55 -1.57 -6.03
N ALA A 28 -0.37 -1.90 -6.56
CA ALA A 28 0.87 -1.60 -5.90
C ALA A 28 0.99 -0.08 -5.98
N SER A 29 0.50 0.62 -4.96
CA SER A 29 0.89 2.00 -4.73
C SER A 29 2.41 2.06 -4.84
N ASP A 30 2.94 2.97 -5.65
CA ASP A 30 4.38 3.17 -5.81
C ASP A 30 4.97 3.63 -4.45
N LEU A 31 5.29 2.66 -3.60
CA LEU A 31 5.94 2.89 -2.32
C LEU A 31 7.36 3.41 -2.59
N PRO A 32 7.86 4.36 -1.78
CA PRO A 32 9.23 4.83 -1.91
C PRO A 32 10.24 3.68 -1.73
N GLU A 33 11.37 3.77 -2.41
CA GLU A 33 12.40 2.73 -2.37
C GLU A 33 12.85 2.43 -0.94
N GLY A 34 12.90 1.14 -0.60
CA GLY A 34 13.26 0.67 0.73
C GLY A 34 12.09 0.56 1.71
N CYS A 35 10.89 0.99 1.34
CA CYS A 35 9.65 0.71 2.07
C CYS A 35 8.88 -0.46 1.46
N ARG A 36 8.32 -1.32 2.31
CA ARG A 36 7.38 -2.37 1.90
C ARG A 36 6.32 -2.60 2.97
N VAL A 37 5.09 -2.87 2.55
CA VAL A 37 4.03 -3.33 3.43
C VAL A 37 4.25 -4.82 3.71
N LEU A 38 4.34 -5.20 4.98
CA LEU A 38 4.43 -6.60 5.42
C LEU A 38 3.08 -7.27 5.37
N ASP A 39 2.08 -6.62 5.97
CA ASP A 39 0.72 -7.12 6.09
C ASP A 39 -0.26 -5.95 6.29
N ALA A 40 -1.54 -6.20 6.01
CA ALA A 40 -2.59 -5.19 6.14
C ALA A 40 -3.90 -5.82 6.64
N SER A 41 -4.53 -5.15 7.60
CA SER A 41 -5.90 -5.37 8.04
C SER A 41 -6.83 -4.29 7.47
N ASP A 42 -8.10 -4.32 7.87
CA ASP A 42 -9.07 -3.30 7.47
C ASP A 42 -8.71 -1.89 7.94
N VAL A 43 -7.90 -1.77 8.99
CA VAL A 43 -7.54 -0.47 9.61
C VAL A 43 -6.03 -0.26 9.66
N ILE A 44 -5.23 -1.31 9.91
CA ILE A 44 -3.80 -1.18 10.16
C ILE A 44 -3.00 -1.74 9.00
N ARG A 45 -2.00 -1.00 8.56
CA ARG A 45 -0.98 -1.47 7.62
C ARG A 45 0.35 -1.50 8.33
N VAL A 46 1.02 -2.64 8.26
CA VAL A 46 2.35 -2.84 8.83
C VAL A 46 3.36 -2.59 7.73
N MET A 47 4.23 -1.60 7.91
CA MET A 47 5.24 -1.23 6.92
C MET A 47 6.64 -1.24 7.51
N VAL A 48 7.60 -1.70 6.73
CA VAL A 48 9.03 -1.65 7.08
C VAL A 48 9.74 -0.80 6.04
N CYS A 49 10.47 0.21 6.52
CA CYS A 49 11.34 1.05 5.72
C CYS A 49 12.79 0.88 6.21
N THR A 50 13.59 0.07 5.51
CA THR A 50 14.91 -0.40 5.99
C THR A 50 16.02 0.65 5.91
N ASN A 51 15.82 1.70 5.13
CA ASN A 51 16.77 2.80 5.01
C ASN A 51 16.38 3.91 6.00
N PRO A 52 17.35 4.67 6.55
CA PRO A 52 17.02 5.87 7.30
C PRO A 52 16.31 6.86 6.36
N MET A 53 15.09 7.24 6.73
CA MET A 53 14.26 8.15 5.95
C MET A 53 13.96 9.41 6.76
N GLU A 54 13.93 10.54 6.08
CA GLU A 54 13.42 11.78 6.65
C GLU A 54 11.90 11.68 6.87
N GLN A 55 11.39 12.42 7.85
CA GLN A 55 9.96 12.41 8.19
C GLN A 55 9.06 12.67 6.97
N ALA A 56 9.45 13.57 6.08
CA ALA A 56 8.70 13.86 4.87
C ALA A 56 8.53 12.62 3.98
N ALA A 57 9.54 11.76 3.89
CA ALA A 57 9.46 10.55 3.09
C ALA A 57 8.62 9.46 3.78
N LEU A 58 8.63 9.41 5.12
CA LEU A 58 7.74 8.54 5.91
C LEU A 58 6.26 8.93 5.76
N VAL A 59 5.97 10.24 5.69
CA VAL A 59 4.63 10.76 5.39
C VAL A 59 4.16 10.30 4.01
N GLU A 60 4.99 10.48 2.98
CA GLU A 60 4.63 10.05 1.62
C GLU A 60 4.48 8.52 1.52
N ALA A 61 5.33 7.76 2.21
CA ALA A 61 5.20 6.31 2.32
C ALA A 61 3.86 5.91 2.97
N GLY A 62 3.48 6.58 4.07
CA GLY A 62 2.21 6.35 4.76
C GLY A 62 1.00 6.66 3.88
N LYS A 63 1.03 7.80 3.18
CA LYS A 63 -0.01 8.17 2.20
C LYS A 63 -0.13 7.14 1.08
N ALA A 64 1.00 6.76 0.47
CA ALA A 64 1.02 5.77 -0.60
C ALA A 64 0.49 4.40 -0.10
N ALA A 65 0.87 3.99 1.11
CA ALA A 65 0.41 2.75 1.70
C ALA A 65 -1.10 2.74 1.95
N CYS A 66 -1.71 3.84 2.39
CA CYS A 66 -3.17 3.92 2.58
C CYS A 66 -3.95 4.10 1.28
N GLY A 67 -3.45 4.91 0.33
CA GLY A 67 -4.20 5.31 -0.85
C GLY A 67 -5.50 6.02 -0.45
N GLU A 68 -6.62 5.59 -1.03
CA GLU A 68 -7.96 6.12 -0.72
C GLU A 68 -8.68 5.34 0.39
N HIS A 69 -8.02 4.36 1.03
CA HIS A 69 -8.64 3.51 2.05
C HIS A 69 -8.72 4.25 3.39
N LEU A 70 -9.93 4.31 3.96
CA LEU A 70 -10.20 4.88 5.28
C LEU A 70 -11.22 3.99 6.01
N PRO A 71 -11.06 3.73 7.33
CA PRO A 71 -9.95 4.17 8.18
C PRO A 71 -8.61 3.49 7.80
N CYS A 72 -7.49 4.18 8.03
CA CYS A 72 -6.16 3.65 7.71
C CYS A 72 -5.05 4.26 8.57
N GLY A 73 -4.42 3.40 9.38
CA GLY A 73 -3.20 3.66 10.13
C GLY A 73 -2.03 2.86 9.58
N VAL A 74 -0.95 3.51 9.15
CA VAL A 74 0.26 2.83 8.68
C VAL A 74 1.34 2.96 9.74
N TRP A 75 1.67 1.85 10.38
CA TRP A 75 2.78 1.79 11.31
C TRP A 75 4.08 1.47 10.56
N ILE A 76 5.14 2.20 10.89
CA ILE A 76 6.40 2.14 10.16
C ILE A 76 7.52 1.72 11.09
N TRP A 77 8.17 0.60 10.80
CA TRP A 77 9.38 0.13 11.48
C TRP A 77 10.60 0.30 10.60
N SER A 78 11.79 0.40 11.21
CA SER A 78 13.07 0.34 10.49
C SER A 78 13.54 -1.10 10.25
N ASP A 79 13.10 -2.03 11.09
CA ASP A 79 13.46 -3.45 11.05
C ASP A 79 12.19 -4.30 11.08
N GLU A 80 12.15 -5.33 10.25
CA GLU A 80 11.04 -6.30 10.19
C GLU A 80 10.94 -7.15 11.45
N ARG A 81 12.05 -7.35 12.17
CA ARG A 81 12.06 -8.13 13.42
C ARG A 81 11.30 -7.45 14.55
N ASP A 82 11.21 -6.12 14.48
CA ASP A 82 10.51 -5.29 15.45
C ASP A 82 9.04 -5.10 15.08
N ALA A 83 8.68 -5.37 13.82
CA ALA A 83 7.33 -5.25 13.32
C ALA A 83 6.51 -6.54 13.61
N PRO A 84 5.21 -6.41 13.88
CA PRO A 84 4.33 -7.57 13.89
C PRO A 84 4.28 -8.22 12.50
N GLN A 85 4.26 -9.56 12.46
CA GLN A 85 4.16 -10.31 11.20
C GLN A 85 2.73 -10.29 10.62
N THR A 86 1.75 -9.93 11.44
CA THR A 86 0.34 -9.82 11.04
C THR A 86 -0.21 -8.50 11.55
N ALA A 87 -0.90 -7.77 10.68
CA ALA A 87 -1.55 -6.53 11.01
C ALA A 87 -2.72 -6.80 11.99
N PRO A 88 -2.71 -6.16 13.17
CA PRO A 88 -3.84 -6.29 14.09
C PRO A 88 -5.08 -5.58 13.52
N GLU A 89 -6.26 -5.93 14.03
CA GLU A 89 -7.52 -5.28 13.65
C GLU A 89 -7.54 -3.78 14.01
N ASN A 90 -6.79 -3.39 15.05
CA ASN A 90 -6.70 -2.01 15.53
C ASN A 90 -5.39 -1.79 16.32
N HIS A 91 -5.17 -0.55 16.78
CA HIS A 91 -3.96 -0.15 17.50
C HIS A 91 -3.72 -0.90 18.82
N ASP A 92 -4.77 -1.43 19.47
CA ASP A 92 -4.64 -2.15 20.75
C ASP A 92 -4.00 -3.54 20.58
N GLY A 93 -3.93 -4.04 19.34
CA GLY A 93 -3.25 -5.30 19.03
C GLY A 93 -1.73 -5.20 18.96
N LEU A 94 -1.16 -4.00 19.08
CA LEU A 94 0.28 -3.80 19.13
C LEU A 94 0.79 -3.87 20.57
N THR A 95 1.88 -4.60 20.79
CA THR A 95 2.56 -4.60 22.09
C THR A 95 3.29 -3.29 22.33
N GLN A 96 3.56 -2.97 23.60
CA GLN A 96 4.33 -1.77 23.94
C GLN A 96 5.72 -1.77 23.27
N GLU A 97 6.37 -2.92 23.20
CA GLU A 97 7.67 -3.07 22.54
C GLU A 97 7.58 -2.65 21.07
N GLN A 98 6.65 -3.23 20.31
CA GLN A 98 6.41 -2.91 18.90
C GLN A 98 6.07 -1.43 18.68
N ILE A 99 5.30 -0.83 19.59
CA ILE A 99 4.98 0.60 19.52
C ILE A 99 6.25 1.42 19.70
N THR A 100 7.08 1.11 20.71
CA THR A 100 8.28 1.91 21.03
C THR A 100 9.45 1.73 20.05
N THR A 101 9.46 0.64 19.28
CA THR A 101 10.47 0.38 18.25
C THR A 101 10.06 0.86 16.86
N ALA A 102 8.80 1.25 16.67
CA ALA A 102 8.36 1.91 15.45
C ALA A 102 9.01 3.29 15.30
N GLN A 103 9.22 3.71 14.04
CA GLN A 103 9.61 5.07 13.69
C GLN A 103 8.42 6.05 13.86
N GLY A 104 7.20 5.54 13.68
CA GLY A 104 5.99 6.31 13.83
C GLY A 104 4.78 5.66 13.19
N VAL A 105 3.67 6.39 13.19
CA VAL A 105 2.41 5.99 12.56
C VAL A 105 1.84 7.14 11.73
N TRP A 106 1.47 6.84 10.49
CA TRP A 106 0.64 7.72 9.66
C TRP A 106 -0.84 7.42 9.94
N VAL A 107 -1.62 8.45 10.23
CA VAL A 107 -3.07 8.36 10.49
C VAL A 107 -3.79 9.12 9.39
N ALA A 108 -4.30 8.39 8.39
CA ALA A 108 -4.81 8.98 7.15
C ALA A 108 -6.03 9.88 7.37
N GLU A 109 -6.89 9.54 8.33
CA GLU A 109 -8.10 10.28 8.70
C GLU A 109 -7.78 11.68 9.24
N GLN A 110 -6.58 11.85 9.80
CA GLN A 110 -6.12 13.11 10.38
C GLN A 110 -5.05 13.77 9.52
N GLU A 111 -4.68 13.15 8.40
CA GLU A 111 -3.54 13.55 7.55
C GLU A 111 -2.27 13.85 8.37
N MET A 112 -2.03 13.06 9.41
CA MET A 112 -1.01 13.33 10.42
C MET A 112 -0.05 12.16 10.57
N PHE A 113 1.25 12.50 10.66
CA PHE A 113 2.29 11.57 11.07
C PHE A 113 2.66 11.81 12.52
N VAL A 114 2.54 10.76 13.34
CA VAL A 114 2.99 10.76 14.73
C VAL A 114 4.32 10.03 14.79
N GLY A 115 5.40 10.80 14.89
CA GLY A 115 6.74 10.24 15.08
C GLY A 115 6.90 9.65 16.48
N ILE A 116 7.48 8.46 16.55
CA ILE A 116 7.85 7.84 17.81
C ILE A 116 9.35 8.05 17.97
N GLU A 117 9.70 9.08 18.72
CA GLU A 117 11.05 9.21 19.23
C GLU A 117 11.22 8.13 20.29
N ALA A 118 11.69 6.95 19.86
CA ALA A 118 12.23 5.98 20.79
C ALA A 118 13.16 6.74 21.74
N LEU A 119 13.01 6.54 23.06
CA LEU A 119 13.93 7.04 24.07
C LEU A 119 15.30 6.43 23.79
N ARG A 120 16.02 6.99 22.80
CA ARG A 120 17.34 6.58 22.35
C ARG A 120 18.28 6.83 23.53
N LYS A 121 18.56 5.78 24.29
CA LYS A 121 19.65 5.76 25.28
C LYS A 121 20.97 5.53 24.58
#